data_AF-A0A835H2L4-F1
#
_entry.id   AF-A0A835H2L4-F1
#
_cell.length_a   1.000
_cell.length_b   1.000
_cell.length_c   1.000
_cell.angle_alpha   90.00
_cell.angle_beta   90.00
_cell.angle_gamma   90.00
#
_symmetry.space_group_name_H-M   'P 1'
#
loop_
_entity.id
_entity.type
_entity.pdbx_description
1 polymer ?
#
loop_
_entity_poly.entity_id
_entity_poly.type
_entity_poly.pdbx_seq_one_letter_code
_entity_poly.pdbx_strand_id
1 'polypeptide(L)'
;PLQVATRYPQFMQLSMSLPTPPPETVFFGGLPFGAIEAVKATYGVIVQILDPPKDGYNLTMKLNFAKLPLDEDEQYDLLIKVASLREVILGAPLRVVLKHLASRTVAPDIDQLVALVHRPKESFFLVPEDDKVTVVFPMRFKDSVDTVLATSFLQLNNYQFH
;
A
#
# COMPACT_ATOMS: atom_id res chain seq x y z
N PRO A 1 11.66 -7.03 5.20
CA PRO A 1 11.85 -8.50 5.25
C PRO A 1 10.57 -9.19 5.74
N LEU A 2 10.30 -10.41 5.26
CA LEU A 2 9.16 -11.23 5.68
C LEU A 2 9.66 -12.38 6.55
N GLN A 3 9.00 -12.61 7.70
CA GLN A 3 9.27 -13.77 8.54
C GLN A 3 8.00 -14.58 8.77
N VAL A 4 8.17 -15.90 8.67
CA VAL A 4 7.13 -16.89 8.92
C VAL A 4 7.53 -17.74 10.11
N ALA A 5 6.61 -17.96 11.04
CA ALA A 5 6.80 -18.92 12.13
C ALA A 5 5.54 -19.78 12.32
N THR A 6 5.75 -21.09 12.49
CA THR A 6 4.68 -22.06 12.76
C THR A 6 4.83 -22.58 14.19
N ARG A 7 3.83 -22.30 15.03
CA ARG A 7 3.76 -22.82 16.41
C ARG A 7 2.72 -23.94 16.55
N TYR A 8 1.73 -23.95 15.66
CA TYR A 8 0.67 -24.94 15.56
C TYR A 8 0.34 -25.16 14.08
N PRO A 9 -0.02 -26.37 13.64
CA PRO A 9 -0.22 -26.67 12.22
C PRO A 9 -1.36 -25.83 11.59
N GLN A 10 -2.39 -25.47 12.37
CA GLN A 10 -3.48 -24.63 11.89
C GLN A 10 -3.19 -23.12 11.88
N PHE A 11 -2.07 -22.67 12.47
CA PHE A 11 -1.77 -21.25 12.62
C PHE A 11 -0.36 -20.90 12.14
N MET A 12 -0.28 -19.90 11.28
CA MET A 12 0.98 -19.34 10.81
C MET A 12 1.08 -17.87 11.22
N GLN A 13 2.21 -17.50 11.81
CA GLN A 13 2.52 -16.10 12.10
C GLN A 13 3.31 -15.53 10.93
N LEU A 14 2.85 -14.39 10.40
CA LEU A 14 3.49 -13.60 9.36
C LEU A 14 3.88 -12.25 9.94
N SER A 15 5.17 -11.91 9.88
CA SER A 15 5.70 -10.62 10.34
C SER A 15 6.36 -9.90 9.15
N MET A 16 6.01 -8.64 8.94
CA MET A 16 6.48 -7.83 7.80
C MET A 16 7.12 -6.54 8.29
N SER A 17 8.29 -6.22 7.72
CA SER A 17 8.87 -4.88 7.79
C SER A 17 8.70 -4.15 6.47
N LEU A 18 8.37 -2.86 6.59
CA LEU A 18 8.20 -1.91 5.50
C LEU A 18 9.51 -1.16 5.24
N PRO A 19 9.71 -0.62 4.03
CA PRO A 19 10.82 0.27 3.77
C PRO A 19 10.72 1.50 4.69
N THR A 20 11.86 2.11 5.02
CA THR A 20 11.89 3.37 5.75
C THR A 20 11.11 4.43 4.97
N PRO A 21 10.02 4.97 5.53
CA PRO A 21 9.23 5.99 4.87
C PRO A 21 10.03 7.28 4.68
N PRO A 22 9.86 8.00 3.57
CA PRO A 22 10.29 9.39 3.47
C PRO A 22 9.63 10.26 4.56
N PRO A 23 10.30 11.30 5.08
CA PRO A 23 9.81 12.11 6.21
C PRO A 23 8.43 12.76 5.98
N GLU A 24 8.09 13.04 4.73
CA GLU A 24 6.82 13.65 4.33
C GLU A 24 5.61 12.69 4.41
N THR A 25 5.84 11.38 4.52
CA THR A 25 4.75 10.40 4.54
C THR A 25 4.22 10.17 5.96
N VAL A 26 2.90 9.99 6.07
CA VAL A 26 2.22 9.84 7.36
C VAL A 26 2.15 8.38 7.77
N PHE A 27 2.93 7.99 8.77
CA PHE A 27 2.95 6.64 9.35
C PHE A 27 2.64 6.69 10.86
N PHE A 28 1.67 5.90 11.31
CA PHE A 28 1.31 5.72 12.72
C PHE A 28 1.65 4.31 13.15
N GLY A 29 2.39 4.15 14.25
CA GLY A 29 2.83 2.83 14.73
C GLY A 29 3.64 2.04 13.70
N GLY A 30 4.33 2.74 12.77
CA GLY A 30 5.11 2.11 11.70
C GLY A 30 4.29 1.65 10.49
N LEU A 31 3.00 1.99 10.40
CA LEU A 31 2.13 1.68 9.26
C LEU A 31 1.53 2.95 8.65
N PRO A 32 1.28 2.98 7.32
CA PRO A 32 0.60 4.11 6.71
C PRO A 32 -0.86 4.18 7.15
N PHE A 33 -1.46 5.36 7.10
CA PHE A 33 -2.87 5.52 7.48
C PHE A 33 -3.80 4.65 6.62
N GLY A 34 -4.88 4.15 7.23
CA GLY A 34 -5.83 3.24 6.57
C GLY A 34 -5.33 1.79 6.40
N ALA A 35 -4.07 1.47 6.76
CA ALA A 35 -3.50 0.14 6.55
C ALA A 35 -4.22 -0.95 7.34
N ILE A 36 -4.57 -0.69 8.60
CA ILE A 36 -5.23 -1.68 9.46
C ILE A 36 -6.63 -1.99 8.92
N GLU A 37 -7.37 -0.98 8.50
CA GLU A 37 -8.68 -1.09 7.89
C GLU A 37 -8.59 -1.85 6.56
N ALA A 38 -7.58 -1.55 5.73
CA ALA A 38 -7.34 -2.25 4.48
C ALA A 38 -7.04 -3.73 4.68
N VAL A 39 -6.18 -4.08 5.65
CA VAL A 39 -5.86 -5.48 5.99
C VAL A 39 -7.10 -6.19 6.51
N LYS A 40 -7.85 -5.58 7.43
CA LYS A 40 -9.10 -6.17 7.94
C LYS A 40 -10.14 -6.39 6.83
N ALA A 41 -10.29 -5.43 5.92
CA ALA A 41 -11.23 -5.54 4.80
C ALA A 41 -10.83 -6.61 3.78
N THR A 42 -9.53 -6.83 3.56
CA THR A 42 -9.04 -7.80 2.58
C THR A 42 -8.93 -9.23 3.14
N TYR A 43 -8.58 -9.38 4.42
CA TYR A 43 -8.18 -10.67 5.01
C TYR A 43 -8.93 -11.07 6.28
N GLY A 44 -9.85 -10.25 6.80
CA GLY A 44 -10.39 -10.34 8.17
C GLY A 44 -11.02 -11.69 8.56
N VAL A 45 -11.36 -12.54 7.60
CA VAL A 45 -11.87 -13.90 7.84
C VAL A 45 -10.78 -14.81 8.43
N ILE A 46 -9.54 -14.71 7.92
CA ILE A 46 -8.44 -15.63 8.25
C ILE A 46 -7.30 -14.97 9.02
N VAL A 47 -7.27 -13.64 9.12
CA VAL A 47 -6.19 -12.87 9.74
C VAL A 47 -6.60 -12.27 11.07
N GLN A 48 -5.73 -12.44 12.08
CA GLN A 48 -5.73 -11.68 13.31
C GLN A 48 -4.46 -10.83 13.38
N ILE A 49 -4.58 -9.51 13.45
CA ILE A 49 -3.44 -8.60 13.67
C ILE A 49 -3.00 -8.70 15.14
N LEU A 50 -1.70 -8.78 15.39
CA LEU A 50 -1.11 -8.77 16.72
C LEU A 50 -0.57 -7.37 17.03
N ASP A 51 -0.96 -6.83 18.18
CA ASP A 51 -0.57 -5.52 18.69
C ASP A 51 -0.10 -5.68 20.15
N PRO A 52 1.16 -5.32 20.49
CA PRO A 52 2.19 -4.77 19.61
C PRO A 52 2.71 -5.77 18.57
N PRO A 53 3.25 -5.31 17.43
CA PRO A 53 3.92 -6.18 16.47
C PRO A 53 5.19 -6.79 17.09
N LYS A 54 5.66 -7.89 16.50
CA LYS A 54 6.95 -8.50 16.86
C LYS A 54 8.09 -7.50 16.67
N ASP A 55 9.03 -7.47 17.62
CA ASP A 55 10.22 -6.61 17.58
C ASP A 55 10.93 -6.65 16.22
N GLY A 56 11.22 -5.47 15.67
CA GLY A 56 11.85 -5.30 14.36
C GLY A 56 10.92 -5.40 13.15
N TYR A 57 9.60 -5.54 13.36
CA TYR A 57 8.60 -5.57 12.29
C TYR A 57 7.55 -4.47 12.46
N ASN A 58 6.99 -4.00 11.34
CA ASN A 58 5.94 -2.97 11.31
C ASN A 58 4.55 -3.58 11.49
N LEU A 59 4.36 -4.82 11.03
CA LEU A 59 3.11 -5.57 11.17
C LEU A 59 3.41 -7.00 11.55
N THR A 60 2.63 -7.53 12.48
CA THR A 60 2.59 -8.96 12.76
C THR A 60 1.15 -9.43 12.74
N MET A 61 0.90 -10.54 12.05
CA MET A 61 -0.41 -11.15 11.98
C MET A 61 -0.34 -12.66 12.13
N LYS A 62 -1.45 -13.24 12.59
CA LYS A 62 -1.67 -14.67 12.69
C LYS A 62 -2.72 -15.08 11.67
N LEU A 63 -2.32 -15.96 10.75
CA LEU A 63 -3.16 -16.61 9.76
C LEU A 63 -3.77 -17.87 10.39
N ASN A 64 -5.08 -18.04 10.24
CA ASN A 64 -5.80 -19.24 10.66
C ASN A 64 -6.21 -20.06 9.44
N PHE A 65 -5.49 -21.15 9.19
CA PHE A 65 -5.76 -22.01 8.05
C PHE A 65 -7.03 -22.85 8.19
N ALA A 66 -7.55 -23.02 9.42
CA ALA A 66 -8.83 -23.69 9.64
C ALA A 66 -10.03 -22.87 9.13
N LYS A 67 -9.82 -21.60 8.76
CA LYS A 67 -10.83 -20.71 8.19
C LYS A 67 -10.64 -20.47 6.69
N LEU A 68 -9.78 -21.25 6.03
CA LEU A 68 -9.66 -21.19 4.58
C LEU A 68 -10.99 -21.62 3.92
N PRO A 69 -11.34 -21.04 2.77
CA PRO A 69 -12.39 -21.57 1.93
C PRO A 69 -12.15 -23.04 1.58
N LEU A 70 -13.23 -23.79 1.40
CA LEU A 70 -13.15 -25.18 0.92
C LEU A 70 -13.02 -25.26 -0.61
N ASP A 71 -13.43 -24.20 -1.30
CA ASP A 71 -13.30 -24.06 -2.74
C ASP A 71 -11.85 -23.75 -3.12
N GLU A 72 -11.30 -24.48 -4.09
CA GLU A 72 -9.89 -24.40 -4.48
C GLU A 72 -9.54 -23.06 -5.13
N ASP A 73 -10.46 -22.49 -5.92
CA ASP A 73 -10.25 -21.21 -6.59
C ASP A 73 -10.29 -20.06 -5.56
N GLU A 74 -11.28 -20.08 -4.65
CA GLU A 74 -11.34 -19.11 -3.54
C GLU A 74 -10.12 -19.21 -2.61
N GLN A 75 -9.61 -20.43 -2.39
CA GLN A 75 -8.40 -20.66 -1.62
C GLN A 75 -7.18 -20.07 -2.35
N TYR A 76 -7.04 -20.29 -3.65
CA TYR A 76 -5.96 -19.73 -4.45
C TYR A 76 -5.99 -18.20 -4.46
N ASP A 77 -7.16 -17.60 -4.68
CA ASP A 77 -7.35 -16.15 -4.64
C ASP A 77 -6.95 -15.55 -3.29
N LEU A 78 -7.27 -16.24 -2.20
CA LEU A 78 -6.88 -15.81 -0.86
C LEU A 78 -5.37 -15.85 -0.65
N LEU A 79 -4.70 -16.89 -1.16
CA LEU A 79 -3.23 -16.99 -1.12
C LEU A 79 -2.56 -15.86 -1.92
N ILE A 80 -3.06 -15.56 -3.12
CA ILE A 80 -2.58 -14.43 -3.92
C ILE A 80 -2.77 -13.12 -3.15
N LYS A 81 -3.94 -12.91 -2.55
CA LYS A 81 -4.17 -11.72 -1.71
C LYS A 81 -3.15 -11.65 -0.59
N VAL A 82 -2.88 -12.75 0.13
CA VAL A 82 -1.91 -12.77 1.25
C VAL A 82 -0.50 -12.46 0.75
N ALA A 83 -0.12 -12.95 -0.42
CA ALA A 83 1.15 -12.62 -1.06
C ALA A 83 1.28 -11.12 -1.38
N SER A 84 0.17 -10.45 -1.71
CA SER A 84 0.12 -9.00 -1.98
C SER A 84 -0.07 -8.10 -0.74
N LEU A 85 0.25 -8.61 0.45
CA LEU A 85 0.05 -7.87 1.70
C LEU A 85 0.77 -6.51 1.73
N ARG A 86 1.96 -6.44 1.15
CA ARG A 86 2.76 -5.21 1.16
C ARG A 86 2.08 -4.12 0.33
N GLU A 87 1.56 -4.51 -0.83
CA GLU A 87 0.82 -3.67 -1.75
C GLU A 87 -0.47 -3.17 -1.11
N VAL A 88 -1.18 -4.05 -0.38
CA VAL A 88 -2.39 -3.66 0.37
C VAL A 88 -2.07 -2.63 1.45
N ILE A 89 -0.97 -2.79 2.17
CA ILE A 89 -0.56 -1.85 3.23
C ILE A 89 -0.12 -0.51 2.62
N LEU A 90 0.83 -0.52 1.69
CA LEU A 90 1.39 0.70 1.10
C LEU A 90 0.38 1.46 0.22
N GLY A 91 -0.58 0.74 -0.38
CA GLY A 91 -1.68 1.32 -1.15
C GLY A 91 -2.88 1.77 -0.34
N ALA A 92 -2.92 1.51 0.98
CA ALA A 92 -4.07 1.85 1.81
C ALA A 92 -4.41 3.34 1.82
N PRO A 93 -3.44 4.27 1.93
CA PRO A 93 -3.70 5.70 1.75
C PRO A 93 -4.40 6.07 0.44
N LEU A 94 -3.92 5.54 -0.69
CA LEU A 94 -4.50 5.78 -2.00
C LEU A 94 -5.94 5.27 -2.04
N ARG A 95 -6.19 4.08 -1.47
CA ARG A 95 -7.54 3.52 -1.37
C ARG A 95 -8.48 4.41 -0.56
N VAL A 96 -8.02 5.04 0.51
CA VAL A 96 -8.82 5.99 1.31
C VAL A 96 -9.16 7.22 0.48
N VAL A 97 -8.17 7.83 -0.16
CA VAL A 97 -8.37 9.02 -1.01
C VAL A 97 -9.36 8.73 -2.16
N LEU A 98 -9.20 7.60 -2.84
CA LEU A 98 -10.10 7.21 -3.94
C LEU A 98 -11.53 6.91 -3.47
N LYS A 99 -11.72 6.43 -2.22
CA LYS A 99 -13.07 6.27 -1.65
C LYS A 99 -13.76 7.61 -1.39
N HIS A 100 -13.01 8.62 -0.96
CA HIS A 100 -13.54 9.97 -0.80
C HIS A 100 -13.96 10.57 -2.15
N LEU A 101 -13.11 10.42 -3.17
CA LEU A 101 -13.45 10.80 -4.55
C LEU A 101 -14.73 10.11 -5.02
N ALA A 102 -14.85 8.79 -4.85
CA ALA A 102 -16.02 8.03 -5.29
C ALA A 102 -17.32 8.43 -4.56
N SER A 103 -17.22 8.87 -3.30
CA SER A 103 -18.36 9.30 -2.50
C SER A 103 -18.68 10.79 -2.65
N ARG A 104 -17.89 11.54 -3.44
CA ARG A 104 -17.96 13.02 -3.54
C ARG A 104 -17.97 13.69 -2.17
N THR A 105 -17.25 13.11 -1.22
CA THR A 105 -17.07 13.69 0.10
C THR A 105 -15.67 14.27 0.17
N VAL A 106 -15.55 15.50 0.67
CA VAL A 106 -14.25 16.05 1.03
C VAL A 106 -13.72 15.18 2.17
N ALA A 107 -12.56 14.56 1.98
CA ALA A 107 -11.91 13.81 3.04
C ALA A 107 -11.70 14.75 4.24
N PRO A 108 -12.28 14.48 5.42
CA PRO A 108 -12.10 15.36 6.56
C PRO A 108 -10.61 15.37 6.94
N ASP A 109 -10.05 16.57 7.13
CA ASP A 109 -8.68 16.80 7.64
C ASP A 109 -7.51 16.41 6.72
N ILE A 110 -7.73 16.14 5.42
CA ILE A 110 -6.63 16.02 4.46
C ILE A 110 -6.38 17.38 3.81
N ASP A 111 -5.54 18.20 4.45
CA ASP A 111 -4.99 19.41 3.85
C ASP A 111 -4.16 19.03 2.61
N GLN A 112 -4.79 19.16 1.44
CA GLN A 112 -4.23 19.46 0.11
C GLN A 112 -3.17 18.54 -0.53
N LEU A 113 -2.45 17.70 0.20
CA LEU A 113 -1.35 16.88 -0.34
C LEU A 113 -1.08 15.63 0.50
N VAL A 114 -1.22 14.45 -0.09
CA VAL A 114 -0.90 13.17 0.55
C VAL A 114 0.37 12.60 -0.06
N ALA A 115 1.45 12.51 0.73
CA ALA A 115 2.68 11.86 0.30
C ALA A 115 2.65 10.35 0.57
N LEU A 116 2.94 9.56 -0.45
CA LEU A 116 2.93 8.10 -0.44
C LEU A 116 4.30 7.54 -0.79
N VAL A 117 4.68 6.42 -0.17
CA VAL A 117 5.94 5.73 -0.46
C VAL A 117 5.89 5.12 -1.86
N HIS A 118 6.78 5.57 -2.75
CA HIS A 118 6.98 4.94 -4.07
C HIS A 118 8.10 3.88 -4.00
N ARG A 119 9.28 4.31 -3.53
CA ARG A 119 10.49 3.50 -3.36
C ARG A 119 11.16 3.88 -2.04
N PRO A 120 12.16 3.12 -1.56
CA PRO A 120 12.94 3.58 -0.42
C PRO A 120 13.47 4.99 -0.68
N LYS A 121 13.11 5.94 0.21
CA LYS A 121 13.49 7.37 0.13
C LYS A 121 12.87 8.18 -1.02
N GLU A 122 11.87 7.65 -1.72
CA GLU A 122 11.15 8.37 -2.77
C GLU A 122 9.64 8.32 -2.51
N SER A 123 9.02 9.50 -2.51
CA SER A 123 7.57 9.66 -2.43
C SER A 123 6.98 10.03 -3.78
N PHE A 124 5.72 9.66 -3.97
CA PHE A 124 4.83 10.30 -4.92
C PHE A 124 3.69 10.97 -4.15
N PHE A 125 2.99 11.90 -4.79
CA PHE A 125 2.02 12.74 -4.11
C PHE A 125 0.63 12.59 -4.72
N LEU A 126 -0.39 12.64 -3.88
CA LEU A 126 -1.78 12.77 -4.28
C LEU A 126 -2.26 14.16 -3.92
N VAL A 127 -2.92 14.83 -4.85
CA VAL A 127 -3.64 16.07 -4.64
C VAL A 127 -5.12 15.77 -4.88
N PRO A 128 -5.90 15.51 -3.81
CA PRO A 128 -7.34 15.28 -3.94
C PRO A 128 -8.06 16.59 -4.28
N GLU A 129 -8.96 16.54 -5.25
CA GLU A 129 -9.90 17.60 -5.62
C GLU A 129 -11.34 17.04 -5.57
N ASP A 130 -12.35 17.88 -5.77
CA ASP A 130 -13.76 17.50 -5.61
C ASP A 130 -14.23 16.42 -6.59
N ASP A 131 -13.68 16.40 -7.80
CA ASP A 131 -14.11 15.54 -8.91
C ASP A 131 -12.98 14.67 -9.50
N LYS A 132 -11.75 14.84 -9.02
CA LYS A 132 -10.58 14.07 -9.46
C LYS A 132 -9.51 13.99 -8.37
N VAL A 133 -8.50 13.16 -8.59
CA VAL A 133 -7.28 13.10 -7.77
C VAL A 133 -6.10 13.19 -8.71
N THR A 134 -5.27 14.23 -8.57
CA THR A 134 -4.03 14.35 -9.32
C THR A 134 -2.93 13.57 -8.63
N VAL A 135 -2.20 12.76 -9.40
CA VAL A 135 -1.06 11.96 -8.91
C VAL A 135 0.22 12.53 -9.50
N VAL A 136 1.15 12.95 -8.65
CA VAL A 136 2.44 13.55 -9.05
C VAL A 136 3.57 12.59 -8.71
N PHE A 137 4.31 12.14 -9.73
CA PHE A 137 5.51 11.33 -9.58
C PHE A 137 6.76 12.19 -9.81
N PRO A 138 7.51 12.58 -8.77
CA PRO A 138 8.79 13.25 -8.93
C PRO A 138 9.79 12.32 -9.61
N MET A 139 10.36 12.75 -10.74
CA MET A 139 11.40 12.03 -11.44
C MET A 139 12.75 12.69 -11.19
N ARG A 140 13.77 11.88 -10.86
CA ARG A 140 15.16 12.31 -10.67
C ARG A 140 16.06 11.48 -11.57
N PHE A 141 16.73 12.13 -12.51
CA PHE A 141 17.71 11.49 -13.40
C PHE A 141 19.12 11.87 -12.97
N LYS A 142 20.04 10.90 -12.95
CA LYS A 142 21.41 11.13 -12.50
C LYS A 142 22.31 11.69 -13.60
N ASP A 143 21.99 11.42 -14.85
CA ASP A 143 22.75 11.90 -16.01
C ASP A 143 21.85 12.59 -17.05
N SER A 144 22.52 13.29 -17.97
CA SER A 144 21.86 14.06 -19.03
C SER A 144 21.27 13.18 -20.13
N VAL A 145 21.79 11.98 -20.35
CA VAL A 145 21.30 11.06 -21.39
C VAL A 145 19.93 10.53 -20.98
N ASP A 146 19.79 10.05 -19.75
CA ASP A 146 18.53 9.61 -19.16
C ASP A 146 17.50 10.75 -19.14
N THR A 147 17.94 11.98 -18.85
CA THR A 147 17.07 13.16 -18.87
C THR A 147 16.49 13.40 -20.27
N VAL A 148 17.32 13.36 -21.31
CA VAL A 148 16.88 13.57 -22.70
C VAL A 148 15.97 12.44 -23.17
N LEU A 149 16.30 11.18 -22.87
CA LEU A 149 15.46 10.03 -23.19
C LEU A 149 14.10 10.13 -22.51
N ALA A 150 14.07 10.38 -21.20
CA ALA A 150 12.83 10.50 -20.44
C ALA A 150 11.96 11.65 -20.95
N THR A 151 12.56 12.81 -21.22
CA THR A 151 11.84 13.96 -21.78
C THR A 151 11.21 13.61 -23.12
N SER A 152 11.94 12.89 -23.98
CA SER A 152 11.42 12.47 -25.29
C SER A 152 10.21 11.53 -25.13
N PHE A 153 10.25 10.56 -24.22
CA PHE A 153 9.11 9.68 -23.92
C PHE A 153 7.89 10.43 -23.38
N LEU A 154 8.11 11.37 -22.47
CA LEU A 154 7.01 12.14 -21.86
C LEU A 154 6.36 13.11 -22.85
N GLN A 155 7.14 13.70 -23.76
CA GLN A 155 6.63 14.58 -24.81
C GLN A 155 5.83 13.82 -25.88
N LEU A 156 6.27 12.61 -26.27
CA LEU A 156 5.57 11.79 -27.27
C LEU A 156 4.12 11.47 -26.89
N ASN A 157 3.85 11.24 -25.60
CA ASN A 157 2.49 10.97 -25.12
C ASN A 157 1.55 12.19 -25.21
N ASN A 158 2.07 13.41 -25.29
CA ASN A 158 1.23 14.62 -25.43
C ASN A 158 0.71 14.83 -26.86
N TYR A 159 1.32 14.21 -27.88
CA TYR A 159 0.92 14.35 -29.28
C TYR A 159 -0.20 13.37 -29.71
N GLN A 160 -0.64 12.46 -28.85
CA GLN A 160 -1.73 11.50 -29.15
C GLN A 160 -3.11 11.91 -28.60
N PHE A 161 -3.23 13.09 -27.98
CA PHE A 161 -4.48 13.60 -27.39
C PHE A 161 -4.99 14.90 -28.05
N HIS A 162 -4.75 15.08 -29.34
CA HIS A 162 -5.39 16.13 -30.14
C HIS A 162 -6.21 15.54 -31.28
#